data_AF-A0A660MF47-F1
#
_entry.id   AF-A0A660MF47-F1
#
_cell.length_a   1.000
_cell.length_b   1.000
_cell.length_c   1.000
_cell.angle_alpha   90.00
_cell.angle_beta   90.00
_cell.angle_gamma   90.00
#
_symmetry.space_group_name_H-M   'P 1'
#
loop_
_entity.id
_entity.type
_entity.pdbx_description
1 polymer ?
#
loop_
_entity_poly.entity_id
_entity_poly.type
_entity_poly.pdbx_seq_one_letter_code
_entity_poly.pdbx_strand_id
1 'polypeptide(L)'
;ARNITITTGADEKHELDVMYLPLGKIPLIIECKSGEYRDALDKHLTLRKRLGLPASHYLILASDLDNAQAQALSAMYELTFVTPHTLRAHCQPLL
;
A
#
# COMPACT_ATOMS: atom_id res chain seq x y z
N ALA A 1 12.68 -2.41 -4.77
CA ALA A 1 13.12 -3.69 -4.17
C ALA A 1 11.90 -4.45 -3.66
N ARG A 2 12.02 -5.76 -3.45
CA ARG A 2 10.91 -6.63 -3.01
C ARG A 2 11.27 -7.31 -1.69
N ASN A 3 10.25 -7.66 -0.90
CA ASN A 3 10.36 -8.38 0.38
C ASN A 3 11.42 -7.76 1.30
N ILE A 4 11.24 -6.48 1.61
CA ILE A 4 12.22 -5.69 2.36
C ILE A 4 11.76 -5.61 3.80
N THR A 5 12.65 -5.94 4.73
CA THR A 5 12.46 -5.60 6.13
C THR A 5 12.96 -4.18 6.38
N ILE A 6 12.07 -3.33 6.85
CA ILE A 6 12.41 -2.01 7.40
C ILE A 6 12.35 -2.07 8.93
N THR A 7 13.21 -1.29 9.57
CA THR A 7 13.13 -1.04 11.00
C THR A 7 12.60 0.37 11.20
N THR A 8 11.54 0.50 11.98
CA THR A 8 10.98 1.79 12.40
C THR A 8 11.22 1.98 13.89
N GLY A 9 11.29 3.24 14.35
CA GLY A 9 11.21 3.60 15.77
C GLY A 9 11.89 2.63 16.74
N ALA A 10 11.14 2.14 17.73
CA ALA A 10 11.58 1.26 18.82
C ALA A 10 11.95 -0.17 18.36
N ASP A 11 12.84 -0.29 17.37
CA ASP A 11 13.28 -1.55 16.75
C ASP A 11 12.13 -2.41 16.18
N GLU A 12 10.99 -1.78 15.86
CA GLU A 12 9.84 -2.47 15.29
C GLU A 12 10.10 -2.77 13.82
N LYS A 13 10.14 -4.06 13.50
CA LYS A 13 10.39 -4.56 12.15
C LYS A 13 9.09 -4.72 11.38
N HIS A 14 9.07 -4.19 10.17
CA HIS A 14 7.98 -4.41 9.21
C HIS A 14 8.56 -4.98 7.92
N GLU A 15 7.91 -5.99 7.39
CA GLU A 15 8.17 -6.47 6.03
C GLU A 15 7.25 -5.74 5.06
N LEU A 16 7.84 -5.23 3.96
CA LEU A 16 7.15 -4.60 2.85
C LEU A 16 7.31 -5.49 1.61
N ASP A 17 6.21 -5.84 0.95
CA ASP A 17 6.26 -6.69 -0.23
C ASP A 17 6.99 -6.01 -1.40
N VAL A 18 6.67 -4.73 -1.65
CA VAL A 18 7.35 -3.92 -2.67
C VAL A 18 7.54 -2.49 -2.18
N MET A 19 8.76 -1.99 -2.33
CA MET A 19 9.09 -0.57 -2.20
C MET A 19 9.77 -0.09 -3.48
N TYR A 20 9.30 1.02 -4.02
CA TYR A 20 9.87 1.69 -5.18
C TYR A 20 10.07 3.17 -4.87
N LEU A 21 11.27 3.69 -5.10
CA LEU A 21 11.59 5.10 -4.89
C LEU A 21 12.05 5.70 -6.23
N PRO A 22 11.16 6.37 -6.98
CA PRO A 22 11.58 7.13 -8.15
C PRO A 22 12.48 8.31 -7.74
N LEU A 23 13.41 8.70 -8.62
CA LEU A 23 14.39 9.74 -8.33
C LEU A 23 13.69 11.08 -8.04
N GLY A 24 13.94 11.65 -6.86
CA GLY A 24 13.36 12.95 -6.45
C GLY A 24 11.86 12.89 -6.14
N LYS A 25 11.27 11.70 -5.99
CA LYS A 25 9.85 11.50 -5.68
C LYS A 25 9.67 10.86 -4.31
N ILE A 26 8.42 10.84 -3.83
CA ILE A 26 8.03 10.12 -2.61
C ILE A 26 8.00 8.61 -2.93
N PRO A 27 8.48 7.73 -2.02
CA PRO A 27 8.44 6.29 -2.25
C PRO A 27 7.01 5.77 -2.42
N LEU A 28 6.86 4.71 -3.21
CA LEU A 28 5.66 3.90 -3.36
C LEU A 28 5.86 2.59 -2.61
N ILE A 29 4.92 2.30 -1.70
CA ILE A 29 4.80 1.00 -1.04
C ILE A 29 3.61 0.27 -1.66
N ILE A 30 3.79 -1.01 -2.01
CA ILE A 30 2.72 -1.87 -2.51
C ILE A 30 2.72 -3.14 -1.68
N GLU A 31 1.64 -3.37 -0.95
CA GLU A 31 1.36 -4.56 -0.15
C GLU A 31 0.41 -5.46 -0.95
N CYS A 32 0.81 -6.70 -1.21
CA CYS A 32 0.02 -7.66 -1.94
C CYS A 32 -0.87 -8.42 -0.97
N LYS A 33 -2.18 -8.42 -1.22
CA LYS A 33 -3.17 -9.13 -0.40
C LYS A 33 -4.06 -10.04 -1.25
N SER A 34 -4.28 -11.22 -0.72
CA SER A 34 -5.31 -12.18 -1.14
C SER A 34 -6.05 -12.66 0.11
N GLY A 35 -7.29 -13.12 -0.04
CA GLY A 35 -8.17 -13.57 1.04
C GLY A 35 -8.70 -12.44 1.92
N GLU A 36 -9.05 -12.78 3.15
CA GLU A 36 -9.54 -11.82 4.15
C GLU A 36 -8.43 -10.85 4.59
N TYR A 37 -8.68 -9.55 4.45
CA TYR A 37 -7.70 -8.49 4.72
C TYR A 37 -8.11 -7.51 5.82
N ARG A 38 -9.32 -7.63 6.38
CA ARG A 38 -9.89 -6.67 7.36
C ARG A 38 -9.02 -6.55 8.61
N ASP A 39 -8.55 -7.67 9.14
CA ASP A 39 -7.73 -7.70 10.36
C ASP A 39 -6.34 -7.06 10.17
N ALA A 40 -5.89 -6.91 8.91
CA ALA A 40 -4.61 -6.30 8.59
C ALA A 40 -4.71 -4.78 8.34
N LEU A 41 -5.91 -4.21 8.21
CA LEU A 41 -6.09 -2.80 7.81
C LEU A 41 -5.48 -1.82 8.80
N ASP A 42 -5.69 -2.04 10.10
CA ASP A 42 -5.15 -1.16 11.14
C ASP A 42 -3.62 -1.16 11.15
N LYS A 43 -2.99 -2.31 10.88
CA LYS A 43 -1.54 -2.44 10.74
C LYS A 43 -1.04 -1.58 9.58
N HIS A 44 -1.69 -1.68 8.41
CA HIS A 44 -1.30 -0.93 7.21
C HIS A 44 -1.53 0.58 7.39
N LEU A 45 -2.65 0.97 8.00
CA LEU A 45 -2.95 2.37 8.30
C LEU A 45 -1.93 2.97 9.26
N THR A 46 -1.58 2.24 10.32
CA THR A 46 -0.58 2.65 11.31
C THR A 46 0.78 2.80 10.66
N LEU A 47 1.21 1.82 9.85
CA LEU A 47 2.50 1.87 9.18
C LEU A 47 2.58 3.02 8.17
N ARG A 48 1.54 3.23 7.34
CA ARG A 48 1.46 4.38 6.42
C ARG A 48 1.64 5.71 7.16
N LYS A 49 0.92 5.89 8.27
CA LYS A 49 0.99 7.11 9.10
C LYS A 49 2.39 7.30 9.69
N ARG A 50 3.01 6.23 10.20
CA ARG A 50 4.38 6.27 10.74
C ARG A 50 5.43 6.59 9.68
N LEU A 51 5.26 6.10 8.45
CA LEU A 51 6.14 6.42 7.33
C LEU A 51 5.90 7.82 6.74
N GLY A 52 4.86 8.53 7.21
CA GLY A 52 4.52 9.87 6.71
C GLY A 52 4.05 9.88 5.26
N LEU A 53 3.51 8.77 4.75
CA LEU A 53 3.15 8.64 3.34
C LEU A 53 1.71 9.08 3.07
N PRO A 54 1.46 9.81 1.95
CA PRO A 54 0.10 10.04 1.48
C PRO A 54 -0.55 8.70 1.10
N ALA A 55 -1.89 8.61 1.18
CA ALA A 55 -2.62 7.39 0.84
C ALA A 55 -2.29 6.87 -0.57
N SER A 56 -2.15 7.78 -1.54
CA SER A 56 -1.77 7.46 -2.92
C SER A 56 -0.41 6.78 -3.07
N HIS A 57 0.44 6.76 -2.03
CA HIS A 57 1.78 6.16 -2.04
C HIS A 57 1.89 4.88 -1.19
N TYR A 58 0.80 4.44 -0.55
CA TYR A 58 0.75 3.19 0.20
C TYR A 58 -0.44 2.36 -0.30
N LEU A 59 -0.16 1.43 -1.21
CA LEU A 59 -1.15 0.70 -1.96
C LEU A 59 -1.37 -0.69 -1.36
N ILE A 60 -2.64 -1.06 -1.19
CA ILE A 60 -3.04 -2.45 -1.01
C ILE A 60 -3.43 -2.98 -2.38
N LEU A 61 -2.56 -3.81 -2.98
CA LEU A 61 -2.87 -4.56 -4.19
C LEU A 61 -3.68 -5.80 -3.81
N ALA A 62 -5.00 -5.73 -4.00
CA ALA A 62 -5.91 -6.83 -3.69
C ALA A 62 -6.27 -7.58 -4.98
N SER A 63 -5.82 -8.84 -5.10
CA SER A 63 -6.11 -9.67 -6.28
C SER A 63 -7.55 -10.14 -6.35
N ASP A 64 -8.21 -10.24 -5.20
CA ASP A 64 -9.51 -10.93 -5.06
C ASP A 64 -10.69 -9.96 -5.04
N LEU A 65 -10.42 -8.67 -5.27
CA LEU A 65 -11.42 -7.61 -5.35
C LEU A 65 -11.63 -7.18 -6.80
N ASP A 66 -12.88 -6.88 -7.13
CA ASP A 66 -13.18 -6.09 -8.31
C ASP A 66 -12.88 -4.60 -8.09
N ASN A 67 -12.91 -3.83 -9.18
CA ASN A 67 -12.58 -2.40 -9.14
C ASN A 67 -13.58 -1.58 -8.29
N ALA A 68 -14.85 -1.97 -8.25
CA ALA A 68 -15.87 -1.25 -7.48
C ALA A 68 -15.69 -1.50 -5.98
N GLN A 69 -15.39 -2.74 -5.59
CA GLN A 69 -15.04 -3.12 -4.23
C GLN A 69 -13.76 -2.39 -3.77
N ALA A 70 -12.70 -2.39 -4.58
CA ALA A 70 -11.47 -1.67 -4.27
C ALA A 70 -11.72 -0.16 -4.10
N GLN A 71 -12.55 0.44 -4.96
CA GLN A 71 -12.92 1.84 -4.83
C GLN A 71 -13.73 2.12 -3.55
N ALA A 72 -14.72 1.28 -3.23
CA ALA A 72 -15.52 1.42 -2.02
C ALA A 72 -14.67 1.34 -0.75
N LEU A 73 -13.73 0.39 -0.69
CA LEU A 73 -12.80 0.26 0.44
C LEU A 73 -11.84 1.45 0.52
N SER A 74 -11.35 1.94 -0.62
CA SER A 74 -10.50 3.14 -0.65
C SER A 74 -11.23 4.39 -0.16
N ALA A 75 -12.55 4.45 -0.32
CA ALA A 75 -13.37 5.54 0.21
C ALA A 75 -13.69 5.35 1.71
N MET A 76 -13.84 4.10 2.15
CA MET A 76 -14.18 3.75 3.53
C MET A 76 -12.97 3.84 4.47
N TYR A 77 -11.79 3.48 3.98
CA TYR A 77 -10.56 3.45 4.75
C TYR A 77 -9.60 4.53 4.23
N GLU A 78 -8.79 5.14 5.11
CA GLU A 78 -7.72 6.08 4.71
C GLU A 78 -6.51 5.36 4.08
N LEU A 79 -6.78 4.41 3.20
CA LEU A 79 -5.87 3.53 2.47
C LEU A 79 -6.27 3.49 1.00
N THR A 80 -5.33 3.22 0.10
CA THR A 80 -5.63 3.08 -1.32
C THR A 80 -5.60 1.61 -1.72
N PHE A 81 -6.73 1.08 -2.18
CA PHE A 81 -6.85 -0.25 -2.74
C PHE A 81 -6.81 -0.18 -4.26
N VAL A 82 -6.01 -1.06 -4.85
CA VAL A 82 -5.91 -1.24 -6.29
C VAL A 82 -6.03 -2.72 -6.63
N THR A 83 -6.48 -2.99 -7.85
CA THR A 83 -6.50 -4.33 -8.42
C THR A 83 -5.32 -4.47 -9.39
N PRO A 84 -4.96 -5.68 -9.85
CA PRO A 84 -3.95 -5.84 -10.90
C PRO A 84 -4.26 -5.03 -12.16
N HIS A 85 -5.54 -4.79 -12.46
CA HIS A 85 -5.98 -4.02 -13.62
C HIS A 85 -5.82 -2.51 -13.42
N THR A 86 -6.01 -1.99 -12.20
CA THR A 86 -5.94 -0.54 -11.93
C THR A 86 -4.57 -0.06 -11.44
N LEU A 87 -3.71 -0.96 -10.97
CA LEU A 87 -2.39 -0.65 -10.42
C LEU A 87 -1.56 0.26 -11.33
N ARG A 88 -1.47 -0.07 -12.62
CA ARG A 88 -0.68 0.72 -13.58
C ARG A 88 -1.20 2.15 -13.67
N ALA A 89 -2.50 2.31 -13.87
CA ALA A 89 -3.12 3.62 -14.03
C ALA A 89 -2.93 4.50 -12.79
N HIS A 90 -2.98 3.90 -11.59
CA HIS A 90 -2.71 4.60 -10.33
C HIS A 90 -1.25 5.02 -10.19
N CYS A 91 -0.30 4.12 -10.49
CA CYS A 91 1.12 4.40 -10.31
C CYS A 91 1.68 5.37 -11.36
N GLN A 92 1.22 5.31 -12.62
CA GLN A 92 1.74 6.11 -13.74
C GLN A 92 1.95 7.61 -13.43
N PRO A 93 1.01 8.35 -12.83
CA PRO A 93 1.20 9.77 -12.50
C PRO A 93 2.17 10.04 -11.34
N LEU A 94 2.57 9.01 -10.58
CA LEU A 94 3.43 9.12 -9.39
C LEU A 94 4.92 8.83 -9.70
N LEU A 95 5.20 8.27 -10.88
CA LEU A 95 6.55 8.01 -11.39
C LEU A 95 7.19 9.31 -11.90
#